data_AF-A0A7S1SCB8-F1
#
_entry.id   AF-A0A7S1SCB8-F1
#
_cell.length_a   1.000
_cell.length_b   1.000
_cell.length_c   1.000
_cell.angle_alpha   90.00
_cell.angle_beta   90.00
_cell.angle_gamma   90.00
#
_symmetry.space_group_name_H-M   'P 1'
#
loop_
_entity.id
_entity.type
_entity.pdbx_description
1 polymer ?
#
loop_
_entity_poly.entity_id
_entity_poly.type
_entity_poly.pdbx_seq_one_letter_code
_entity_poly.pdbx_strand_id
1 'polypeptide(L)'
;GSSFSWLGHAVRCTWASSSFLSSRMATVDPMRRRLSVSQCGAAKVSESSSADLDPTSKIHRAGLNTIFEKAKIDKNRVAMVASVTDTDLKRRKSFAEKDTDVLSDFESSEEATSWVHSFGIGWSCRKGLKPESPNQDSFSVLIVENDFALYSVFDGHGPHGHEVSNFVREMVVKLFLGSPERTTNPGESFRAAFTTAQSALEQQVLENPKAEGSIDANMSGTTCTMVYHDIPRDRLTVAHVGDSRAVLGMSGKEPGYKDLTKDHKPNDDAEKKRIESSDPPGRVMFDGYYNYRVFAKDGMYPGLNMSRAIGDVVGHKEAGLSAKPDVWELDLAGERKPDGGLALLVCTDGVWEFISSEEACKKVFEFSPSQATEAMKKLVELGWQRWMQDSDHEISDDITGIYVDLSKKPGA
;
A
#
# COMPACT_ATOMS: atom_id res chain seq x y z
N GLY A 1 41.54 38.27 -57.37
CA GLY A 1 40.73 38.03 -58.58
C GLY A 1 39.73 36.93 -58.29
N SER A 2 38.58 36.99 -58.95
CA SER A 2 37.39 36.10 -58.87
C SER A 2 36.52 36.18 -57.61
N SER A 3 35.45 36.96 -57.80
CA SER A 3 34.16 37.11 -57.12
C SER A 3 33.34 35.81 -56.96
N PHE A 4 32.48 35.72 -55.93
CA PHE A 4 31.02 35.89 -56.07
C PHE A 4 30.28 35.93 -54.71
N SER A 5 29.17 36.67 -54.75
CA SER A 5 28.23 37.15 -53.73
C SER A 5 27.69 36.19 -52.67
N TRP A 6 27.59 36.73 -51.45
CA TRP A 6 26.65 36.32 -50.39
C TRP A 6 25.29 37.01 -50.57
N LEU A 7 24.21 36.24 -50.51
CA LEU A 7 22.83 36.74 -50.46
C LEU A 7 22.21 36.29 -49.14
N GLY A 8 21.91 37.26 -48.29
CA GLY A 8 21.22 37.06 -47.03
C GLY A 8 19.72 36.88 -47.22
N HIS A 9 19.11 36.16 -46.28
CA HIS A 9 17.71 36.35 -45.92
C HIS A 9 17.63 36.34 -44.39
N ALA A 10 17.53 37.54 -43.83
CA ALA A 10 16.99 37.77 -42.51
C ALA A 10 15.48 37.94 -42.66
N VAL A 11 14.69 37.10 -41.99
CA VAL A 11 13.27 37.35 -41.78
C VAL A 11 13.06 37.55 -40.28
N ARG A 12 12.82 38.82 -39.94
CA ARG A 12 12.19 39.24 -38.69
C ARG A 12 10.80 38.62 -38.61
N CYS A 13 10.45 37.98 -37.50
CA CYS A 13 9.05 37.84 -37.11
C CYS A 13 8.84 38.50 -35.75
N THR A 14 7.94 39.47 -35.79
CA THR A 14 7.51 40.40 -34.76
C THR A 14 6.65 39.74 -33.69
N TRP A 15 6.83 40.19 -32.45
CA TRP A 15 5.86 40.01 -31.37
C TRP A 15 4.56 40.70 -31.72
N ALA A 16 3.45 39.96 -31.71
CA ALA A 16 2.10 40.51 -31.69
C ALA A 16 1.27 39.74 -30.67
N SER A 17 0.89 40.44 -29.61
CA SER A 17 -0.13 40.07 -28.65
C SER A 17 -1.51 40.06 -29.30
N SER A 18 -2.27 38.97 -29.14
CA SER A 18 -3.73 39.04 -29.13
C SER A 18 -4.32 37.82 -28.44
N SER A 19 -4.95 38.10 -27.30
CA SER A 19 -5.94 37.30 -26.59
C SER A 19 -7.06 36.81 -27.50
N PHE A 20 -7.38 35.51 -27.49
CA PHE A 20 -8.74 35.03 -27.74
C PHE A 20 -8.99 33.75 -26.93
N LEU A 21 -9.99 33.85 -26.04
CA LEU A 21 -10.62 32.75 -25.34
C LEU A 21 -11.28 31.79 -26.34
N SER A 22 -11.03 30.50 -26.20
CA SER A 22 -11.97 29.46 -26.63
C SER A 22 -11.84 28.26 -25.69
N SER A 23 -12.71 28.24 -24.68
CA SER A 23 -13.02 27.07 -23.88
C SER A 23 -13.73 26.05 -24.76
N ARG A 24 -13.01 25.07 -25.29
CA ARG A 24 -13.61 23.78 -25.67
C ARG A 24 -13.28 22.80 -24.56
N MET A 25 -14.23 22.62 -23.65
CA MET A 25 -14.28 21.45 -22.79
C MET A 25 -14.25 20.23 -23.70
N ALA A 26 -13.17 19.47 -23.64
CA ALA A 26 -13.12 18.15 -24.25
C ALA A 26 -14.17 17.31 -23.52
N THR A 27 -15.24 16.98 -24.22
CA THR A 27 -16.25 16.03 -23.76
C THR A 27 -15.58 14.67 -23.56
N VAL A 28 -15.66 14.17 -22.33
CA VAL A 28 -15.13 12.88 -21.90
C VAL A 28 -15.75 11.74 -22.73
N ASP A 29 -14.90 10.86 -23.26
CA ASP A 29 -15.30 9.68 -24.01
C ASP A 29 -15.94 8.63 -23.05
N PRO A 30 -17.16 8.14 -23.33
CA PRO A 30 -17.84 7.13 -22.51
C PRO A 30 -17.12 5.76 -22.42
N MET A 31 -15.99 5.56 -23.10
CA MET A 31 -15.06 4.42 -22.89
C MET A 31 -14.08 4.60 -21.71
N ARG A 32 -14.23 5.63 -20.87
CA ARG A 32 -13.46 5.85 -19.61
C ARG A 32 -13.50 4.73 -18.57
N ARG A 33 -14.09 3.57 -18.88
CA ARG A 33 -13.90 2.35 -18.09
C ARG A 33 -12.43 1.96 -18.19
N ARG A 34 -11.64 2.25 -17.14
CA ARG A 34 -10.47 1.42 -16.80
C ARG A 34 -10.93 -0.01 -17.07
N LEU A 35 -10.20 -0.75 -17.91
CA LEU A 35 -10.33 -2.19 -18.01
C LEU A 35 -9.85 -2.77 -16.67
N SER A 36 -10.62 -2.54 -15.60
CA SER A 36 -10.71 -3.51 -14.52
C SER A 36 -11.18 -4.79 -15.20
N VAL A 37 -10.53 -5.89 -14.85
CA VAL A 37 -10.73 -7.23 -15.38
C VAL A 37 -12.20 -7.67 -15.23
N SER A 38 -13.07 -7.16 -16.10
CA SER A 38 -14.53 -7.29 -16.00
C SER A 38 -15.14 -7.49 -17.38
N GLN A 39 -14.54 -8.39 -18.17
CA GLN A 39 -15.23 -9.07 -19.28
C GLN A 39 -14.90 -10.57 -19.28
N CYS A 40 -15.16 -11.24 -18.17
CA CYS A 40 -15.43 -12.68 -18.16
C CYS A 40 -16.76 -12.91 -17.43
N GLY A 41 -17.70 -13.59 -18.09
CA GLY A 41 -19.13 -13.60 -17.74
C GLY A 41 -19.43 -14.12 -16.34
N ALA A 42 -20.27 -13.37 -15.61
CA ALA A 42 -20.76 -13.75 -14.30
C ALA A 42 -21.84 -14.85 -14.40
N ALA A 43 -21.64 -15.96 -13.70
CA ALA A 43 -22.69 -16.93 -13.40
C ALA A 43 -23.42 -16.54 -12.11
N LYS A 44 -24.75 -16.60 -12.11
CA LYS A 44 -25.61 -16.30 -10.95
C LYS A 44 -25.41 -17.35 -9.84
N VAL A 45 -25.24 -16.90 -8.60
CA VAL A 45 -25.31 -17.74 -7.40
C VAL A 45 -26.36 -17.16 -6.45
N SER A 46 -27.23 -18.04 -5.96
CA SER A 46 -28.35 -17.75 -5.04
C SER A 46 -27.90 -17.72 -3.58
N GLU A 47 -28.50 -16.83 -2.80
CA GLU A 47 -28.28 -16.66 -1.35
C GLU A 47 -28.76 -17.86 -0.53
N SER A 48 -27.99 -18.24 0.49
CA SER A 48 -28.52 -18.94 1.67
C SER A 48 -27.80 -18.50 2.95
N SER A 49 -28.57 -18.50 4.03
CA SER A 49 -28.36 -17.84 5.33
C SER A 49 -27.31 -18.43 6.26
N SER A 50 -26.77 -17.52 7.07
CA SER A 50 -25.94 -17.65 8.29
C SER A 50 -26.15 -18.87 9.19
N ALA A 51 -25.06 -19.47 9.66
CA ALA A 51 -24.53 -19.30 11.03
C ALA A 51 -23.40 -20.31 11.31
N ASP A 52 -22.37 -19.79 11.99
CA ASP A 52 -21.39 -20.51 12.82
C ASP A 52 -20.27 -21.35 12.18
N LEU A 53 -19.05 -20.97 12.60
CA LEU A 53 -17.77 -21.71 12.67
C LEU A 53 -16.81 -21.59 11.48
N ASP A 54 -16.11 -20.46 11.43
CA ASP A 54 -14.89 -20.27 10.63
C ASP A 54 -13.68 -21.04 11.24
N PRO A 55 -13.15 -22.07 10.54
CA PRO A 55 -11.99 -22.84 10.97
C PRO A 55 -10.66 -22.05 10.94
N THR A 56 -10.61 -20.87 10.30
CA THR A 56 -9.40 -20.03 10.25
C THR A 56 -9.12 -19.30 11.56
N SER A 57 -10.15 -19.07 12.39
CA SER A 57 -10.07 -18.38 13.70
C SER A 57 -9.00 -18.93 14.68
N LYS A 58 -8.68 -20.23 14.62
CA LYS A 58 -7.66 -20.86 15.50
C LYS A 58 -6.22 -20.73 14.99
N ILE A 59 -6.01 -20.43 13.70
CA ILE A 59 -4.68 -20.36 13.08
C ILE A 59 -4.04 -18.96 13.23
N HIS A 60 -4.84 -17.92 13.53
CA HIS A 60 -4.40 -16.51 13.63
C HIS A 60 -3.36 -16.20 14.71
N ARG A 61 -3.18 -17.07 15.72
CA ARG A 61 -2.61 -16.60 16.98
C ARG A 61 -1.20 -17.07 17.32
N ALA A 62 -0.60 -18.04 16.64
CA ALA A 62 0.66 -18.62 17.13
C ALA A 62 1.82 -17.61 17.30
N GLY A 63 2.10 -16.79 16.27
CA GLY A 63 3.19 -15.78 16.33
C GLY A 63 2.85 -14.59 17.23
N LEU A 64 1.61 -14.10 17.15
CA LEU A 64 1.14 -13.00 18.01
C LEU A 64 1.06 -13.41 19.48
N ASN A 65 0.58 -14.62 19.80
CA ASN A 65 0.52 -15.13 21.18
C ASN A 65 1.91 -15.13 21.83
N THR A 66 2.94 -15.61 21.11
CA THR A 66 4.30 -15.61 21.66
C THR A 66 4.79 -14.18 21.95
N ILE A 67 4.43 -13.21 21.11
CA ILE A 67 4.75 -11.78 21.37
C ILE A 67 4.03 -11.28 22.62
N PHE A 68 2.72 -11.55 22.76
CA PHE A 68 1.93 -11.11 23.91
C PHE A 68 2.37 -11.79 25.21
N GLU A 69 2.67 -13.08 25.16
CA GLU A 69 3.21 -13.83 26.29
C GLU A 69 4.58 -13.28 26.72
N LYS A 70 5.47 -13.00 25.77
CA LYS A 70 6.77 -12.39 26.05
C LYS A 70 6.62 -10.98 26.62
N ALA A 71 5.78 -10.13 26.04
CA ALA A 71 5.51 -8.78 26.53
C ALA A 71 5.04 -8.80 27.99
N LYS A 72 4.14 -9.73 28.33
CA LYS A 72 3.69 -9.96 29.70
C LYS A 72 4.82 -10.37 30.64
N ILE A 73 5.74 -11.24 30.21
CA ILE A 73 6.92 -11.65 31.01
C ILE A 73 7.84 -10.44 31.24
N ASP A 74 8.07 -9.64 30.19
CA ASP A 74 8.94 -8.47 30.21
C ASP A 74 8.28 -7.25 30.88
N LYS A 75 7.00 -7.36 31.25
CA LYS A 75 6.14 -6.28 31.79
C LYS A 75 6.00 -5.08 30.85
N ASN A 76 6.06 -5.34 29.55
CA ASN A 76 5.81 -4.37 28.49
C ASN A 76 4.33 -4.44 28.07
N ARG A 77 3.74 -3.29 27.80
CA ARG A 77 2.41 -3.21 27.16
C ARG A 77 2.48 -3.59 25.68
N VAL A 78 1.39 -4.14 25.15
CA VAL A 78 1.30 -4.50 23.73
C VAL A 78 -0.10 -4.22 23.17
N ALA A 79 -0.14 -3.60 22.00
CA ALA A 79 -1.38 -3.39 21.27
C ALA A 79 -1.15 -3.55 19.76
N MET A 80 -2.09 -4.24 19.11
CA MET A 80 -2.22 -4.32 17.67
C MET A 80 -3.59 -3.80 17.25
N VAL A 81 -3.59 -2.76 16.43
CA VAL A 81 -4.79 -2.29 15.73
C VAL A 81 -4.69 -2.77 14.29
N ALA A 82 -5.73 -3.43 13.78
CA ALA A 82 -5.78 -3.89 12.39
C ALA A 82 -7.14 -3.57 11.79
N SER A 83 -7.18 -3.36 10.47
CA SER A 83 -8.46 -3.28 9.76
C SER A 83 -9.30 -4.56 9.93
N VAL A 84 -10.57 -4.52 9.58
CA VAL A 84 -11.37 -5.74 9.39
C VAL A 84 -12.06 -5.60 8.04
N THR A 85 -12.29 -6.72 7.34
CA THR A 85 -13.19 -6.69 6.19
C THR A 85 -14.54 -6.14 6.64
N ASP A 86 -15.07 -5.14 5.92
CA ASP A 86 -16.37 -4.55 6.26
C ASP A 86 -17.44 -5.66 6.28
N THR A 87 -18.10 -5.83 7.43
CA THR A 87 -19.10 -6.90 7.64
C THR A 87 -20.31 -6.77 6.72
N ASP A 88 -20.60 -5.57 6.25
CA ASP A 88 -21.66 -5.23 5.31
C ASP A 88 -21.15 -5.11 3.85
N LEU A 89 -19.87 -5.44 3.61
CA LEU A 89 -19.20 -5.47 2.31
C LEU A 89 -19.57 -4.27 1.42
N LYS A 90 -20.32 -4.52 0.34
CA LYS A 90 -20.70 -3.51 -0.67
C LYS A 90 -21.63 -2.41 -0.16
N ARG A 91 -22.12 -2.48 1.08
CA ARG A 91 -23.08 -1.51 1.64
C ARG A 91 -22.42 -0.31 2.32
N ARG A 92 -21.09 -0.33 2.53
CA ARG A 92 -20.36 0.83 3.05
C ARG A 92 -20.44 1.99 2.09
N LYS A 93 -20.81 3.15 2.63
CA LYS A 93 -20.80 4.42 1.88
C LYS A 93 -19.37 4.76 1.48
N SER A 94 -19.22 5.40 0.33
CA SER A 94 -17.93 5.95 -0.07
C SER A 94 -17.43 6.96 0.97
N PHE A 95 -16.12 6.96 1.15
CA PHE A 95 -15.38 7.71 2.17
C PHE A 95 -15.74 7.35 3.63
N ALA A 96 -16.44 6.23 3.88
CA ALA A 96 -16.59 5.68 5.23
C ALA A 96 -15.25 5.16 5.75
N GLU A 97 -15.02 5.30 7.07
CA GLU A 97 -13.88 4.67 7.74
C GLU A 97 -14.09 3.16 7.76
N LYS A 98 -13.01 2.42 7.51
CA LYS A 98 -12.97 0.97 7.62
C LYS A 98 -13.02 0.56 9.09
N ASP A 99 -13.74 -0.53 9.36
CA ASP A 99 -13.79 -1.09 10.72
C ASP A 99 -12.40 -1.60 11.14
N THR A 100 -12.14 -1.57 12.44
CA THR A 100 -10.88 -2.03 13.04
C THR A 100 -11.12 -2.95 14.22
N ASP A 101 -10.23 -3.92 14.42
CA ASP A 101 -10.14 -4.73 15.62
C ASP A 101 -8.86 -4.40 16.40
N VAL A 102 -8.92 -4.56 17.72
CA VAL A 102 -7.83 -4.23 18.63
C VAL A 102 -7.51 -5.45 19.49
N LEU A 103 -6.32 -6.00 19.28
CA LEU A 103 -5.75 -7.03 20.14
C LEU A 103 -4.79 -6.37 21.12
N SER A 104 -5.04 -6.47 22.43
CA SER A 104 -4.23 -5.79 23.43
C SER A 104 -4.32 -6.47 24.79
N ASP A 105 -3.42 -6.11 25.71
CA ASP A 105 -3.45 -6.50 27.13
C ASP A 105 -4.15 -5.48 28.05
N PHE A 106 -4.82 -4.47 27.46
CA PHE A 106 -5.50 -3.39 28.15
C PHE A 106 -6.92 -3.77 28.58
N GLU A 107 -7.54 -2.95 29.44
CA GLU A 107 -8.91 -3.20 29.90
C GLU A 107 -9.94 -2.98 28.78
N SER A 108 -9.64 -2.10 27.82
CA SER A 108 -10.52 -1.82 26.68
C SER A 108 -9.74 -1.47 25.41
N SER A 109 -10.40 -1.65 24.26
CA SER A 109 -9.87 -1.29 22.94
C SER A 109 -9.61 0.22 22.81
N GLU A 110 -10.41 1.06 23.46
CA GLU A 110 -10.24 2.52 23.50
C GLU A 110 -8.99 2.92 24.28
N GLU A 111 -8.71 2.26 25.40
CA GLU A 111 -7.49 2.51 26.20
C GLU A 111 -6.24 2.13 25.39
N ALA A 112 -6.24 0.95 24.78
CA ALA A 112 -5.16 0.49 23.91
C ALA A 112 -4.93 1.43 22.71
N THR A 113 -6.01 1.85 22.05
CA THR A 113 -5.93 2.79 20.92
C THR A 113 -5.38 4.16 21.35
N SER A 114 -5.84 4.67 22.50
CA SER A 114 -5.32 5.91 23.07
C SER A 114 -3.84 5.82 23.44
N TRP A 115 -3.41 4.66 23.95
CA TRP A 115 -2.01 4.38 24.23
C TRP A 115 -1.17 4.37 22.95
N VAL A 116 -1.62 3.74 21.86
CA VAL A 116 -0.92 3.80 20.57
C VAL A 116 -0.81 5.24 20.07
N HIS A 117 -1.90 6.02 20.11
CA HIS A 117 -1.88 7.43 19.70
C HIS A 117 -0.95 8.30 20.54
N SER A 118 -0.70 7.94 21.80
CA SER A 118 0.22 8.68 22.68
C SER A 118 1.68 8.67 22.19
N PHE A 119 2.04 7.74 21.31
CA PHE A 119 3.35 7.70 20.63
C PHE A 119 3.42 8.57 19.37
N GLY A 120 2.42 9.43 19.11
CA GLY A 120 2.38 10.25 17.90
C GLY A 120 2.09 9.42 16.64
N ILE A 121 1.32 8.33 16.79
CA ILE A 121 0.92 7.45 15.69
C ILE A 121 -0.53 7.75 15.33
N GLY A 122 -0.82 7.88 14.04
CA GLY A 122 -2.17 8.09 13.52
C GLY A 122 -2.39 7.30 12.24
N TRP A 123 -3.62 6.91 11.96
CA TRP A 123 -3.98 6.21 10.74
C TRP A 123 -5.36 6.65 10.26
N SER A 124 -5.64 6.41 8.97
CA SER A 124 -7.00 6.38 8.44
C SER A 124 -7.06 5.43 7.27
N CYS A 125 -8.17 4.71 7.14
CA CYS A 125 -8.46 3.78 6.05
C CYS A 125 -9.89 4.05 5.59
N ARG A 126 -10.04 4.56 4.36
CA ARG A 126 -11.30 5.08 3.85
C ARG A 126 -11.70 4.37 2.57
N LYS A 127 -12.98 3.99 2.49
CA LYS A 127 -13.55 3.37 1.29
C LYS A 127 -13.55 4.35 0.12
N GLY A 128 -13.10 3.90 -1.06
CA GLY A 128 -13.16 4.62 -2.32
C GLY A 128 -14.57 4.76 -2.89
N LEU A 129 -14.67 5.43 -4.04
CA LEU A 129 -15.89 5.47 -4.85
C LEU A 129 -15.86 4.31 -5.85
N LYS A 130 -16.10 3.10 -5.36
CA LYS A 130 -16.16 1.84 -6.12
C LYS A 130 -17.43 1.07 -5.75
N PRO A 131 -18.55 1.24 -6.47
CA PRO A 131 -19.84 0.63 -6.10
C PRO A 131 -19.81 -0.91 -6.11
N GLU A 132 -18.98 -1.51 -6.98
CA GLU A 132 -18.96 -2.95 -7.22
C GLU A 132 -18.10 -3.74 -6.22
N SER A 133 -17.23 -3.07 -5.47
CA SER A 133 -16.27 -3.70 -4.55
C SER A 133 -16.46 -3.16 -3.13
N PRO A 134 -16.22 -3.95 -2.06
CA PRO A 134 -16.01 -3.43 -0.71
C PRO A 134 -14.71 -2.60 -0.66
N ASN A 135 -14.38 -2.02 0.49
CA ASN A 135 -13.02 -1.48 0.67
C ASN A 135 -12.02 -2.65 0.65
N GLN A 136 -11.04 -2.61 -0.25
CA GLN A 136 -10.05 -3.66 -0.46
C GLN A 136 -8.72 -3.40 0.24
N ASP A 137 -8.46 -2.17 0.70
CA ASP A 137 -7.28 -1.83 1.51
C ASP A 137 -7.30 -2.53 2.87
N SER A 138 -6.15 -2.96 3.35
CA SER A 138 -5.97 -3.41 4.73
C SER A 138 -4.79 -2.70 5.37
N PHE A 139 -4.76 -2.66 6.71
CA PHE A 139 -3.60 -2.16 7.45
C PHE A 139 -3.46 -2.86 8.79
N SER A 140 -2.26 -2.75 9.38
CA SER A 140 -2.08 -3.00 10.81
C SER A 140 -0.94 -2.18 11.43
N VAL A 141 -1.13 -1.82 12.70
CA VAL A 141 -0.18 -1.13 13.56
C VAL A 141 -0.01 -1.98 14.83
N LEU A 142 1.17 -2.54 15.04
CA LEU A 142 1.52 -3.29 16.25
C LEU A 142 2.64 -2.57 16.99
N ILE A 143 2.45 -2.32 18.29
CA ILE A 143 3.45 -1.74 19.18
C ILE A 143 3.69 -2.70 20.34
N VAL A 144 4.95 -3.04 20.58
CA VAL A 144 5.42 -3.69 21.80
C VAL A 144 6.30 -2.69 22.53
N GLU A 145 5.86 -2.27 23.71
CA GLU A 145 6.54 -1.24 24.51
C GLU A 145 8.02 -1.59 24.69
N ASN A 146 8.91 -0.61 24.48
CA ASN A 146 10.37 -0.73 24.62
C ASN A 146 11.06 -1.80 23.74
N ASP A 147 10.37 -2.48 22.82
CA ASP A 147 10.94 -3.54 21.97
C ASP A 147 10.87 -3.17 20.49
N PHE A 148 9.67 -3.15 19.89
CA PHE A 148 9.53 -2.82 18.48
C PHE A 148 8.14 -2.33 18.11
N ALA A 149 8.05 -1.75 16.92
CA ALA A 149 6.79 -1.47 16.25
C ALA A 149 6.77 -2.07 14.83
N LEU A 150 5.57 -2.36 14.33
CA LEU A 150 5.33 -2.82 12.96
C LEU A 150 4.17 -2.02 12.36
N TYR A 151 4.43 -1.36 11.24
CA TYR A 151 3.44 -0.57 10.50
C TYR A 151 3.26 -1.19 9.12
N SER A 152 2.03 -1.46 8.71
CA SER A 152 1.79 -2.15 7.43
C SER A 152 0.51 -1.68 6.74
N VAL A 153 0.60 -1.50 5.43
CA VAL A 153 -0.53 -1.22 4.54
C VAL A 153 -0.53 -2.18 3.35
N PHE A 154 -1.72 -2.49 2.86
CA PHE A 154 -1.99 -3.45 1.82
C PHE A 154 -3.09 -2.86 0.95
N ASP A 155 -2.82 -2.67 -0.33
CA ASP A 155 -3.81 -2.24 -1.31
C ASP A 155 -4.29 -3.47 -2.05
N GLY A 156 -5.56 -3.84 -1.87
CA GLY A 156 -6.13 -5.06 -2.43
C GLY A 156 -6.79 -4.81 -3.78
N HIS A 157 -6.58 -5.71 -4.74
CA HIS A 157 -7.17 -5.57 -6.07
C HIS A 157 -7.72 -6.90 -6.61
N GLY A 158 -8.49 -6.79 -7.70
CA GLY A 158 -9.21 -7.92 -8.28
C GLY A 158 -10.50 -8.27 -7.53
N PRO A 159 -11.27 -9.25 -8.01
CA PRO A 159 -12.59 -9.58 -7.47
C PRO A 159 -12.60 -9.92 -5.96
N HIS A 160 -11.52 -10.52 -5.47
CA HIS A 160 -11.34 -11.00 -4.10
C HIS A 160 -10.22 -10.24 -3.36
N GLY A 161 -9.83 -9.06 -3.84
CA GLY A 161 -8.68 -8.32 -3.27
C GLY A 161 -8.83 -7.97 -1.79
N HIS A 162 -10.06 -7.81 -1.29
CA HIS A 162 -10.32 -7.62 0.13
C HIS A 162 -10.04 -8.88 0.96
N GLU A 163 -10.33 -10.07 0.45
CA GLU A 163 -10.00 -11.33 1.13
C GLU A 163 -8.49 -11.57 1.08
N VAL A 164 -7.88 -11.34 -0.08
CA VAL A 164 -6.42 -11.49 -0.27
C VAL A 164 -5.65 -10.51 0.63
N SER A 165 -6.02 -9.23 0.68
CA SER A 165 -5.31 -8.26 1.52
C SER A 165 -5.42 -8.57 3.01
N ASN A 166 -6.58 -9.04 3.48
CA ASN A 166 -6.76 -9.46 4.87
C ASN A 166 -5.94 -10.71 5.21
N PHE A 167 -5.98 -11.72 4.35
CA PHE A 167 -5.19 -12.94 4.52
C PHE A 167 -3.68 -12.65 4.53
N VAL A 168 -3.22 -11.87 3.54
CA VAL A 168 -1.80 -11.53 3.41
C VAL A 168 -1.34 -10.77 4.64
N ARG A 169 -2.07 -9.74 5.09
CA ARG A 169 -1.77 -8.99 6.31
C ARG A 169 -1.51 -9.91 7.50
N GLU A 170 -2.42 -10.85 7.74
CA GLU A 170 -2.31 -11.74 8.90
C GLU A 170 -1.14 -12.71 8.75
N MET A 171 -0.99 -13.28 7.56
CA MET A 171 0.04 -14.27 7.28
C MET A 171 1.44 -13.67 7.37
N VAL A 172 1.70 -12.53 6.71
CA VAL A 172 3.03 -11.92 6.70
C VAL A 172 3.41 -11.39 8.08
N VAL A 173 2.47 -10.79 8.83
CA VAL A 173 2.71 -10.35 10.21
C VAL A 173 3.07 -11.56 11.07
N LYS A 174 2.26 -12.64 11.02
CA LYS A 174 2.52 -13.87 11.79
C LYS A 174 3.88 -14.48 11.46
N LEU A 175 4.19 -14.66 10.17
CA LEU A 175 5.43 -15.28 9.72
C LEU A 175 6.66 -14.44 10.12
N PHE A 176 6.57 -13.11 9.96
CA PHE A 176 7.64 -12.21 10.36
C PHE A 176 7.87 -12.27 11.88
N LEU A 177 6.81 -12.14 12.69
CA LEU A 177 6.91 -12.20 14.15
C LEU A 177 7.40 -13.55 14.67
N GLY A 178 7.06 -14.64 13.98
CA GLY A 178 7.54 -15.98 14.29
C GLY A 178 8.97 -16.27 13.83
N SER A 179 9.61 -15.37 13.06
CA SER A 179 10.97 -15.57 12.60
C SER A 179 11.98 -15.43 13.76
N PRO A 180 12.84 -16.43 14.01
CA PRO A 180 13.89 -16.32 15.01
C PRO A 180 14.98 -15.30 14.62
N GLU A 181 15.10 -15.00 13.33
CA GLU A 181 16.07 -14.04 12.79
C GLU A 181 15.50 -12.63 12.67
N ARG A 182 14.25 -12.38 13.11
CA ARG A 182 13.60 -11.07 12.96
C ARG A 182 14.44 -9.90 13.46
N THR A 183 15.15 -10.09 14.57
CA THR A 183 15.95 -9.03 15.18
C THR A 183 17.37 -8.93 14.58
N THR A 184 17.95 -10.05 14.16
CA THR A 184 19.33 -10.10 13.64
C THR A 184 19.42 -9.89 12.13
N ASN A 185 18.41 -10.35 11.39
CA ASN A 185 18.25 -10.24 9.95
C ASN A 185 16.76 -10.03 9.57
N PRO A 186 16.19 -8.86 9.92
CA PRO A 186 14.79 -8.55 9.60
C PRO A 186 14.53 -8.60 8.08
N GLY A 187 15.51 -8.24 7.25
CA GLY A 187 15.36 -8.27 5.80
C GLY A 187 15.08 -9.66 5.23
N GLU A 188 15.86 -10.67 5.63
CA GLU A 188 15.59 -12.06 5.21
C GLU A 188 14.30 -12.60 5.84
N SER A 189 13.99 -12.20 7.07
CA SER A 189 12.72 -12.54 7.72
C SER A 189 11.51 -12.02 6.93
N PHE A 190 11.59 -10.78 6.41
CA PHE A 190 10.57 -10.24 5.52
C PHE A 190 10.50 -10.97 4.18
N ARG A 191 11.65 -11.22 3.53
CA ARG A 191 11.66 -11.97 2.26
C ARG A 191 10.98 -13.33 2.41
N ALA A 192 11.34 -14.08 3.45
CA ALA A 192 10.74 -15.37 3.76
C ALA A 192 9.24 -15.25 4.04
N ALA A 193 8.81 -14.26 4.82
CA ALA A 193 7.40 -14.05 5.15
C ALA A 193 6.55 -13.77 3.89
N PHE A 194 7.02 -12.88 3.00
CA PHE A 194 6.30 -12.51 1.78
C PHE A 194 6.21 -13.69 0.80
N THR A 195 7.32 -14.39 0.54
CA THR A 195 7.30 -15.54 -0.39
C THR A 195 6.51 -16.71 0.16
N THR A 196 6.55 -16.94 1.48
CA THR A 196 5.75 -18.01 2.11
C THR A 196 4.25 -17.68 2.08
N ALA A 197 3.86 -16.41 2.27
CA ALA A 197 2.47 -15.98 2.12
C ALA A 197 1.97 -16.20 0.69
N GLN A 198 2.79 -15.93 -0.33
CA GLN A 198 2.49 -16.25 -1.72
C GLN A 198 2.29 -17.76 -1.92
N SER A 199 3.23 -18.59 -1.47
CA SER A 199 3.11 -20.05 -1.60
C SER A 199 1.87 -20.61 -0.90
N ALA A 200 1.45 -20.01 0.23
CA ALA A 200 0.23 -20.41 0.91
C ALA A 200 -1.03 -20.12 0.08
N LEU A 201 -1.11 -18.98 -0.62
CA LEU A 201 -2.20 -18.67 -1.55
C LEU A 201 -2.19 -19.61 -2.76
N GLU A 202 -1.00 -19.88 -3.32
CA GLU A 202 -0.84 -20.83 -4.42
C GLU A 202 -1.34 -22.23 -4.05
N GLN A 203 -1.05 -22.68 -2.83
CA GLN A 203 -1.51 -23.97 -2.31
C GLN A 203 -3.03 -24.00 -2.16
N GLN A 204 -3.65 -22.95 -1.60
CA GLN A 204 -5.11 -22.88 -1.47
C GLN A 204 -5.82 -22.95 -2.83
N VAL A 205 -5.29 -22.22 -3.82
CA VAL A 205 -5.83 -22.22 -5.20
C VAL A 205 -5.71 -23.60 -5.85
N LEU A 206 -4.61 -24.34 -5.60
CA LEU A 206 -4.37 -25.66 -6.19
C LEU A 206 -5.19 -26.78 -5.53
N GLU A 207 -5.24 -26.80 -4.20
CA GLU A 207 -5.72 -27.98 -3.46
C GLU A 207 -7.22 -27.95 -3.20
N ASN A 208 -7.85 -26.78 -3.02
CA ASN A 208 -9.24 -26.75 -2.60
C ASN A 208 -9.98 -25.44 -2.93
N PRO A 209 -10.14 -25.07 -4.21
CA PRO A 209 -10.78 -23.81 -4.63
C PRO A 209 -12.28 -23.69 -4.29
N LYS A 210 -12.87 -24.74 -3.69
CA LYS A 210 -14.28 -24.77 -3.25
C LYS A 210 -14.43 -25.07 -1.75
N ALA A 211 -13.33 -25.17 -1.01
CA ALA A 211 -13.43 -25.28 0.44
C ALA A 211 -14.02 -24.00 1.02
N GLU A 212 -14.84 -24.18 2.07
CA GLU A 212 -15.27 -23.08 2.91
C GLU A 212 -14.05 -22.36 3.49
N GLY A 213 -13.98 -21.04 3.29
CA GLY A 213 -12.82 -20.21 3.66
C GLY A 213 -11.65 -20.21 2.67
N SER A 214 -11.75 -20.88 1.51
CA SER A 214 -10.73 -20.75 0.45
C SER A 214 -10.84 -19.42 -0.28
N ILE A 215 -9.69 -18.78 -0.54
CA ILE A 215 -9.61 -17.47 -1.21
C ILE A 215 -9.23 -17.68 -2.68
N ASP A 216 -10.04 -17.15 -3.61
CA ASP A 216 -9.66 -17.14 -5.03
C ASP A 216 -8.65 -16.02 -5.33
N ALA A 217 -7.38 -16.38 -5.19
CA ALA A 217 -6.24 -15.51 -5.45
C ALA A 217 -5.67 -15.65 -6.89
N ASN A 218 -6.39 -16.25 -7.84
CA ASN A 218 -5.86 -16.39 -9.22
C ASN A 218 -5.64 -15.04 -9.91
N MET A 219 -6.63 -14.15 -9.77
CA MET A 219 -6.73 -12.84 -10.42
C MET A 219 -7.04 -11.73 -9.40
N SER A 220 -6.73 -12.01 -8.14
CA SER A 220 -6.86 -11.08 -7.02
C SER A 220 -5.55 -11.09 -6.25
N GLY A 221 -5.12 -9.91 -5.86
CA GLY A 221 -3.82 -9.72 -5.23
C GLY A 221 -3.85 -8.53 -4.28
N THR A 222 -2.68 -8.24 -3.73
CA THR A 222 -2.47 -7.06 -2.94
C THR A 222 -1.02 -6.57 -3.02
N THR A 223 -0.83 -5.26 -2.88
CA THR A 223 0.46 -4.71 -2.47
C THR A 223 0.77 -5.11 -1.04
N CYS A 224 2.00 -4.92 -0.60
CA CYS A 224 2.34 -5.05 0.81
C CYS A 224 3.52 -4.13 1.09
N THR A 225 3.33 -3.13 1.95
CA THR A 225 4.41 -2.28 2.46
C THR A 225 4.44 -2.39 3.97
N MET A 226 5.54 -2.92 4.51
CA MET A 226 5.72 -3.14 5.94
C MET A 226 6.99 -2.45 6.44
N VAL A 227 6.90 -1.82 7.60
CA VAL A 227 8.01 -1.17 8.29
C VAL A 227 8.17 -1.76 9.68
N TYR A 228 9.28 -2.44 9.92
CA TYR A 228 9.72 -2.87 11.24
C TYR A 228 10.59 -1.78 11.87
N HIS A 229 10.17 -1.26 13.00
CA HIS A 229 10.90 -0.28 13.78
C HIS A 229 11.47 -0.96 15.03
N ASP A 230 12.77 -1.24 15.02
CA ASP A 230 13.51 -1.74 16.18
C ASP A 230 13.80 -0.55 17.11
N ILE A 231 13.04 -0.45 18.20
CA ILE A 231 13.06 0.73 19.09
C ILE A 231 14.39 0.84 19.84
N PRO A 232 14.94 -0.24 20.46
CA PRO A 232 16.25 -0.20 21.09
C PRO A 232 17.37 0.24 20.15
N ARG A 233 17.42 -0.34 18.93
CA ARG A 233 18.46 -0.02 17.94
C ARG A 233 18.19 1.25 17.15
N ASP A 234 17.00 1.84 17.29
CA ASP A 234 16.59 3.05 16.59
C ASP A 234 16.70 2.92 15.06
N ARG A 235 16.21 1.80 14.54
CA ARG A 235 16.39 1.40 13.14
C ARG A 235 15.07 1.01 12.49
N LEU A 236 14.88 1.43 11.25
CA LEU A 236 13.80 0.96 10.39
C LEU A 236 14.33 -0.11 9.43
N THR A 237 13.58 -1.20 9.30
CA THR A 237 13.67 -2.13 8.16
C THR A 237 12.34 -2.10 7.41
N VAL A 238 12.38 -1.67 6.15
CA VAL A 238 11.22 -1.57 5.27
C VAL A 238 11.26 -2.70 4.27
N ALA A 239 10.13 -3.36 4.03
CA ALA A 239 9.98 -4.35 2.97
C ALA A 239 8.71 -4.06 2.17
N HIS A 240 8.80 -4.07 0.84
CA HIS A 240 7.63 -3.78 0.00
C HIS A 240 7.53 -4.57 -1.30
N VAL A 241 6.30 -4.77 -1.76
CA VAL A 241 5.90 -5.14 -3.13
C VAL A 241 4.72 -4.29 -3.57
N GLY A 242 4.63 -3.98 -4.86
CA GLY A 242 3.61 -3.10 -5.42
C GLY A 242 4.02 -1.63 -5.45
N ASP A 243 3.02 -0.75 -5.41
CA ASP A 243 3.13 0.70 -5.54
C ASP A 243 2.46 1.49 -4.39
N SER A 244 2.14 0.81 -3.29
CA SER A 244 2.10 1.46 -1.98
C SER A 244 3.53 1.88 -1.56
N ARG A 245 3.64 2.96 -0.79
CA ARG A 245 4.94 3.62 -0.53
C ARG A 245 5.14 3.98 0.93
N ALA A 246 6.38 3.82 1.39
CA ALA A 246 6.88 4.38 2.65
C ALA A 246 7.81 5.57 2.39
N VAL A 247 7.60 6.67 3.10
CA VAL A 247 8.32 7.94 2.95
C VAL A 247 8.74 8.47 4.32
N LEU A 248 9.98 8.92 4.43
CA LEU A 248 10.48 9.65 5.58
C LEU A 248 10.49 11.15 5.29
N GLY A 249 9.67 11.92 5.98
CA GLY A 249 9.63 13.37 5.92
C GLY A 249 10.50 14.01 6.99
N MET A 250 11.15 15.12 6.65
CA MET A 250 11.92 15.97 7.56
C MET A 250 11.41 17.41 7.49
N SER A 251 11.29 18.06 8.64
CA SER A 251 10.99 19.49 8.75
C SER A 251 12.06 20.25 9.55
N GLY A 252 11.90 21.56 9.70
CA GLY A 252 12.88 22.44 10.36
C GLY A 252 13.72 23.23 9.35
N LYS A 253 15.00 23.47 9.68
CA LYS A 253 15.90 24.33 8.87
C LYS A 253 16.19 23.78 7.47
N GLU A 254 16.19 22.46 7.34
CA GLU A 254 16.43 21.75 6.09
C GLU A 254 15.29 20.74 5.90
N PRO A 255 14.12 21.22 5.43
CA PRO A 255 12.99 20.35 5.15
C PRO A 255 13.29 19.48 3.92
N GLY A 256 12.71 18.29 3.89
CA GLY A 256 12.90 17.37 2.79
C GLY A 256 12.15 16.06 3.00
N TYR A 257 12.38 15.11 2.09
CA TYR A 257 11.84 13.77 2.20
C TYR A 257 12.81 12.74 1.62
N LYS A 258 12.64 11.49 2.01
CA LYS A 258 13.32 10.30 1.45
C LYS A 258 12.28 9.24 1.17
N ASP A 259 12.12 8.85 -0.09
CA ASP A 259 11.35 7.66 -0.42
C ASP A 259 12.12 6.43 0.08
N LEU A 260 11.54 5.67 1.00
CA LEU A 260 12.15 4.45 1.55
C LEU A 260 11.87 3.23 0.68
N THR A 261 10.94 3.37 -0.27
CA THR A 261 10.49 2.35 -1.22
C THR A 261 10.38 2.98 -2.60
N LYS A 262 10.67 2.20 -3.64
CA LYS A 262 10.44 2.58 -5.03
C LYS A 262 9.30 1.75 -5.61
N ASP A 263 8.26 2.37 -6.14
CA ASP A 263 7.12 1.67 -6.74
C ASP A 263 7.60 0.64 -7.79
N HIS A 264 7.04 -0.56 -7.74
CA HIS A 264 7.37 -1.63 -8.68
C HIS A 264 6.57 -1.47 -9.99
N LYS A 265 6.99 -0.52 -10.83
CA LYS A 265 6.31 -0.23 -12.10
C LYS A 265 6.79 -1.18 -13.21
N PRO A 266 5.88 -1.74 -14.06
CA PRO A 266 6.26 -2.72 -15.08
C PRO A 266 7.31 -2.25 -16.07
N ASN A 267 7.37 -0.95 -16.36
CA ASN A 267 8.30 -0.36 -17.31
C ASN A 267 9.65 0.06 -16.70
N ASP A 268 9.88 -0.17 -15.41
CA ASP A 268 11.22 -0.03 -14.85
C ASP A 268 12.17 -1.05 -15.48
N ASP A 269 13.37 -0.64 -15.89
CA ASP A 269 14.29 -1.49 -16.66
C ASP A 269 14.57 -2.85 -16.00
N ALA A 270 14.79 -2.87 -14.69
CA ALA A 270 15.04 -4.10 -13.94
C ALA A 270 13.80 -5.00 -13.86
N GLU A 271 12.62 -4.42 -13.65
CA GLU A 271 11.36 -5.15 -13.55
C GLU A 271 10.90 -5.68 -14.90
N LYS A 272 10.97 -4.85 -15.95
CA LYS A 272 10.70 -5.25 -17.32
C LYS A 272 11.59 -6.41 -17.75
N LYS A 273 12.89 -6.31 -17.50
CA LYS A 273 13.84 -7.39 -17.80
C LYS A 273 13.48 -8.68 -17.04
N ARG A 274 13.11 -8.58 -15.76
CA ARG A 274 12.70 -9.72 -14.93
C ARG A 274 11.43 -10.38 -15.48
N ILE A 275 10.44 -9.60 -15.89
CA ILE A 275 9.17 -10.06 -16.47
C ILE A 275 9.42 -10.73 -17.83
N GLU A 276 10.14 -10.09 -18.74
CA GLU A 276 10.37 -10.60 -20.10
C GLU A 276 11.33 -11.79 -20.14
N SER A 277 12.13 -11.99 -19.09
CA SER A 277 13.05 -13.13 -18.94
C SER A 277 12.51 -14.27 -18.06
N SER A 278 11.26 -14.19 -17.59
CA SER A 278 10.65 -15.28 -16.82
C SER A 278 10.36 -16.50 -17.70
N ASP A 279 10.03 -17.64 -17.09
CA ASP A 279 9.59 -18.84 -17.80
C ASP A 279 8.23 -19.32 -17.27
N PRO A 280 7.14 -19.25 -18.06
CA PRO A 280 7.07 -18.61 -19.37
C PRO A 280 7.30 -17.08 -19.28
N PRO A 281 7.75 -16.42 -20.38
CA PRO A 281 8.03 -14.98 -20.37
C PRO A 281 6.75 -14.17 -20.32
N GLY A 282 6.69 -13.20 -19.41
CA GLY A 282 5.65 -12.18 -19.41
C GLY A 282 5.89 -11.11 -20.48
N ARG A 283 4.97 -10.15 -20.56
CA ARG A 283 5.01 -9.00 -21.47
C ARG A 283 4.71 -7.72 -20.70
N VAL A 284 5.47 -6.67 -21.01
CA VAL A 284 5.20 -5.31 -20.52
C VAL A 284 4.65 -4.48 -21.67
N MET A 285 3.40 -4.04 -21.52
CA MET A 285 2.69 -3.31 -22.58
C MET A 285 2.13 -2.01 -22.04
N PHE A 286 2.30 -0.93 -22.81
CA PHE A 286 1.59 0.32 -22.54
C PHE A 286 0.10 0.13 -22.83
N ASP A 287 -0.77 0.58 -21.91
CA ASP A 287 -2.22 0.41 -22.04
C ASP A 287 -2.89 1.37 -23.03
N GLY A 288 -2.09 2.25 -23.66
CA GLY A 288 -2.55 3.26 -24.60
C GLY A 288 -3.03 4.54 -23.94
N TYR A 289 -2.95 4.64 -22.62
CA TYR A 289 -3.44 5.78 -21.86
C TYR A 289 -2.36 6.35 -20.93
N TYR A 290 -2.13 5.73 -19.76
CA TYR A 290 -1.20 6.27 -18.75
C TYR A 290 -0.25 5.23 -18.16
N ASN A 291 -0.58 3.93 -18.23
CA ASN A 291 0.14 2.93 -17.46
C ASN A 291 0.75 1.84 -18.35
N TYR A 292 1.88 1.32 -17.90
CA TYR A 292 2.37 0.03 -18.39
C TYR A 292 1.78 -1.09 -17.55
N ARG A 293 1.47 -2.21 -18.21
CA ARG A 293 0.83 -3.36 -17.59
C ARG A 293 1.58 -4.65 -17.88
N VAL A 294 1.50 -5.57 -16.92
CA VAL A 294 2.04 -6.92 -17.01
C VAL A 294 0.98 -7.85 -17.59
N PHE A 295 1.35 -8.58 -18.64
CA PHE A 295 0.52 -9.58 -19.30
C PHE A 295 1.27 -10.89 -19.49
N ALA A 296 0.54 -12.01 -19.50
CA ALA A 296 1.05 -13.30 -19.89
C ALA A 296 1.46 -13.30 -21.37
N LYS A 297 2.32 -14.26 -21.74
CA LYS A 297 2.81 -14.41 -23.12
C LYS A 297 1.67 -14.49 -24.14
N ASP A 298 0.71 -15.36 -23.87
CA ASP A 298 -0.36 -15.75 -24.80
C ASP A 298 -1.74 -15.23 -24.36
N GLY A 299 -1.79 -14.21 -23.50
CA GLY A 299 -3.05 -13.68 -22.98
C GLY A 299 -2.98 -12.21 -22.51
N MET A 300 -4.15 -11.60 -22.36
CA MET A 300 -4.32 -10.24 -21.82
C MET A 300 -4.72 -10.27 -20.33
N TYR A 301 -4.06 -11.13 -19.56
CA TYR A 301 -4.15 -11.25 -18.10
C TYR A 301 -2.73 -11.30 -17.50
N PRO A 302 -2.52 -10.94 -16.22
CA PRO A 302 -3.52 -10.37 -15.32
C PRO A 302 -3.85 -8.90 -15.64
N GLY A 303 -2.99 -8.19 -16.37
CA GLY A 303 -3.20 -6.79 -16.75
C GLY A 303 -2.94 -5.81 -15.61
N LEU A 304 -2.04 -6.14 -14.69
CA LEU A 304 -1.69 -5.31 -13.54
C LEU A 304 -0.78 -4.15 -13.94
N ASN A 305 -1.00 -2.98 -13.35
CA ASN A 305 -0.16 -1.78 -13.48
C ASN A 305 1.07 -1.79 -12.56
N MET A 306 1.33 -2.91 -11.87
CA MET A 306 2.47 -3.15 -11.00
C MET A 306 3.13 -4.50 -11.33
N SER A 307 4.44 -4.62 -11.10
CA SER A 307 5.24 -5.80 -11.44
C SER A 307 5.42 -6.79 -10.30
N ARG A 308 5.09 -6.38 -9.07
CA ARG A 308 5.19 -7.21 -7.86
C ARG A 308 3.93 -7.06 -7.02
N ALA A 309 3.42 -8.17 -6.51
CA ALA A 309 2.24 -8.26 -5.67
C ALA A 309 2.24 -9.63 -4.95
N ILE A 310 1.44 -9.77 -3.89
CA ILE A 310 1.12 -11.08 -3.28
C ILE A 310 -0.31 -11.46 -3.69
N GLY A 311 -0.55 -12.72 -4.03
CA GLY A 311 -1.76 -13.17 -4.73
C GLY A 311 -1.49 -13.30 -6.22
N ASP A 312 -2.45 -12.93 -7.07
CA ASP A 312 -2.40 -13.02 -8.54
C ASP A 312 -1.70 -14.28 -9.04
N VAL A 313 -2.09 -15.44 -8.50
CA VAL A 313 -1.37 -16.72 -8.66
C VAL A 313 -1.09 -17.03 -10.13
N VAL A 314 -2.03 -16.71 -11.02
CA VAL A 314 -1.85 -16.87 -12.48
C VAL A 314 -0.76 -15.93 -13.01
N GLY A 315 -0.72 -14.69 -12.55
CA GLY A 315 0.31 -13.72 -12.93
C GLY A 315 1.72 -14.11 -12.47
N HIS A 316 1.88 -14.74 -11.31
CA HIS A 316 3.18 -15.28 -10.87
C HIS A 316 3.61 -16.47 -11.74
N LYS A 317 2.67 -17.35 -12.09
CA LYS A 317 2.94 -18.54 -12.89
C LYS A 317 3.18 -18.24 -14.37
N GLU A 318 2.53 -17.24 -14.93
CA GLU A 318 2.41 -17.11 -16.40
C GLU A 318 2.83 -15.74 -16.95
N ALA A 319 3.00 -14.74 -16.09
CA ALA A 319 3.27 -13.36 -16.51
C ALA A 319 4.51 -12.74 -15.84
N GLY A 320 5.26 -13.51 -15.06
CA GLY A 320 6.49 -13.04 -14.43
C GLY A 320 6.26 -12.03 -13.30
N LEU A 321 5.14 -12.07 -12.58
CA LEU A 321 5.01 -11.34 -11.31
C LEU A 321 5.95 -11.89 -10.24
N SER A 322 6.17 -11.12 -9.17
CA SER A 322 6.96 -11.59 -8.03
C SER A 322 6.39 -11.11 -6.69
N ALA A 323 6.46 -11.99 -5.70
CA ALA A 323 6.17 -11.68 -4.29
C ALA A 323 7.45 -11.33 -3.52
N LYS A 324 8.62 -11.35 -4.17
CA LYS A 324 9.89 -11.05 -3.50
C LYS A 324 9.96 -9.54 -3.19
N PRO A 325 10.04 -9.14 -1.91
CA PRO A 325 10.10 -7.74 -1.57
C PRO A 325 11.49 -7.17 -1.84
N ASP A 326 11.51 -5.89 -2.21
CA ASP A 326 12.69 -5.08 -1.96
C ASP A 326 12.74 -4.75 -0.46
N VAL A 327 13.96 -4.69 0.10
CA VAL A 327 14.16 -4.38 1.51
C VAL A 327 15.17 -3.26 1.65
N TRP A 328 14.85 -2.29 2.50
CA TRP A 328 15.69 -1.17 2.84
C TRP A 328 15.89 -1.05 4.36
N GLU A 329 17.09 -0.72 4.81
CA GLU A 329 17.37 -0.46 6.23
C GLU A 329 17.86 0.96 6.42
N LEU A 330 17.40 1.61 7.50
CA LEU A 330 17.75 2.99 7.83
C LEU A 330 17.96 3.16 9.33
N ASP A 331 19.10 3.72 9.70
CA ASP A 331 19.38 4.19 11.06
C ASP A 331 18.74 5.58 11.27
N LEU A 332 17.88 5.71 12.29
CA LEU A 332 17.15 6.96 12.56
C LEU A 332 17.99 8.00 13.30
N ALA A 333 19.07 7.61 13.96
CA ALA A 333 19.87 8.53 14.77
C ALA A 333 20.48 9.65 13.92
N GLY A 334 20.86 9.33 12.68
CA GLY A 334 21.38 10.30 11.71
C GLY A 334 20.32 11.19 11.05
N GLU A 335 19.04 10.83 11.17
CA GLU A 335 17.93 11.53 10.52
C GLU A 335 17.23 12.52 11.45
N ARG A 336 17.29 12.31 12.77
CA ARG A 336 16.71 13.22 13.76
C ARG A 336 17.53 14.50 13.89
N LYS A 337 16.86 15.65 13.75
CA LYS A 337 17.45 16.98 13.95
C LYS A 337 16.89 17.60 15.24
N PRO A 338 17.71 18.28 16.07
CA PRO A 338 17.26 18.85 17.36
C PRO A 338 16.07 19.81 17.25
N ASP A 339 15.98 20.56 16.15
CA ASP A 339 14.97 21.60 15.92
C ASP A 339 13.97 21.21 14.79
N GLY A 340 13.93 19.94 14.38
CA GLY A 340 13.18 19.48 13.23
C GLY A 340 12.24 18.33 13.57
N GLY A 341 11.15 18.23 12.82
CA GLY A 341 10.28 17.05 12.85
C GLY A 341 10.81 15.94 11.96
N LEU A 342 10.57 14.70 12.35
CA LEU A 342 10.83 13.51 11.55
C LEU A 342 9.55 12.67 11.52
N ALA A 343 9.02 12.39 10.34
CA ALA A 343 7.76 11.66 10.18
C ALA A 343 7.92 10.49 9.22
N LEU A 344 7.41 9.33 9.59
CA LEU A 344 7.25 8.20 8.68
C LEU A 344 5.80 8.16 8.18
N LEU A 345 5.65 8.13 6.86
CA LEU A 345 4.38 7.93 6.16
C LEU A 345 4.40 6.55 5.50
N VAL A 346 3.35 5.76 5.70
CA VAL A 346 3.16 4.47 5.01
C VAL A 346 1.75 4.46 4.46
N CYS A 347 1.58 4.62 3.15
CA CYS A 347 0.26 4.79 2.53
C CYS A 347 0.10 3.93 1.26
N THR A 348 -1.16 3.64 0.91
CA THR A 348 -1.56 3.01 -0.36
C THR A 348 -1.56 4.03 -1.51
N ASP A 349 -1.75 3.56 -2.75
CA ASP A 349 -1.74 4.43 -3.93
C ASP A 349 -2.89 5.45 -3.94
N GLY A 350 -3.95 5.19 -3.14
CA GLY A 350 -5.02 6.13 -2.88
C GLY A 350 -4.54 7.51 -2.41
N VAL A 351 -3.37 7.56 -1.76
CA VAL A 351 -2.65 8.82 -1.48
C VAL A 351 -1.70 9.18 -2.64
N TRP A 352 -0.83 8.24 -3.03
CA TRP A 352 0.35 8.52 -3.86
C TRP A 352 0.05 8.76 -5.35
N GLU A 353 -1.11 8.35 -5.86
CA GLU A 353 -1.49 8.57 -7.27
C GLU A 353 -1.50 10.06 -7.63
N PHE A 354 -1.98 10.92 -6.71
CA PHE A 354 -2.17 12.34 -6.98
C PHE A 354 -1.49 13.27 -5.96
N ILE A 355 -0.79 12.72 -4.98
CA ILE A 355 -0.04 13.49 -3.97
C ILE A 355 1.41 13.04 -4.00
N SER A 356 2.31 13.99 -4.27
CA SER A 356 3.75 13.73 -4.22
C SER A 356 4.23 13.50 -2.78
N SER A 357 5.33 12.77 -2.63
CA SER A 357 5.99 12.56 -1.32
C SER A 357 6.28 13.90 -0.60
N GLU A 358 6.75 14.90 -1.33
CA GLU A 358 7.01 16.25 -0.79
C GLU A 358 5.74 16.92 -0.25
N GLU A 359 4.65 16.88 -1.04
CA GLU A 359 3.37 17.48 -0.66
C GLU A 359 2.76 16.77 0.55
N ALA A 360 2.81 15.43 0.59
CA ALA A 360 2.33 14.65 1.73
C ALA A 360 3.08 14.98 3.01
N CYS A 361 4.42 15.07 2.95
CA CYS A 361 5.24 15.48 4.10
C CYS A 361 4.89 16.90 4.56
N LYS A 362 4.78 17.86 3.63
CA LYS A 362 4.36 19.23 3.96
C LYS A 362 3.00 19.23 4.67
N LYS A 363 2.05 18.43 4.17
CA LYS A 363 0.70 18.36 4.71
C LYS A 363 0.67 17.87 6.16
N VAL A 364 1.39 16.79 6.47
CA VAL A 364 1.38 16.24 7.83
C VAL A 364 2.13 17.11 8.84
N PHE A 365 3.14 17.87 8.39
CA PHE A 365 3.87 18.81 9.25
C PHE A 365 3.09 20.10 9.56
N GLU A 366 1.89 20.29 9.01
CA GLU A 366 0.94 21.33 9.47
C GLU A 366 0.38 21.05 10.89
N PHE A 367 0.57 19.82 11.39
CA PHE A 367 0.00 19.32 12.63
C PHE A 367 1.09 19.04 13.67
N SER A 368 0.76 19.18 14.96
CA SER A 368 1.67 18.75 16.02
C SER A 368 1.69 17.22 16.14
N PRO A 369 2.74 16.62 16.76
CA PRO A 369 2.77 15.18 17.01
C PRO A 369 1.54 14.62 17.74
N SER A 370 0.94 15.39 18.66
CA SER A 370 -0.28 14.98 19.38
C SER A 370 -1.53 14.95 18.48
N GLN A 371 -1.44 15.48 17.26
CA GLN A 371 -2.51 15.51 16.27
C GLN A 371 -2.27 14.52 15.12
N ALA A 372 -1.40 13.51 15.32
CA ALA A 372 -1.06 12.47 14.35
C ALA A 372 -2.27 11.89 13.58
N THR A 373 -3.35 11.53 14.28
CA THR A 373 -4.57 11.00 13.67
C THR A 373 -5.27 12.02 12.77
N GLU A 374 -5.33 13.28 13.20
CA GLU A 374 -5.92 14.36 12.39
C GLU A 374 -5.06 14.66 11.16
N ALA A 375 -3.74 14.67 11.32
CA ALA A 375 -2.79 14.84 10.21
C ALA A 375 -3.02 13.80 9.11
N MET A 376 -3.16 12.52 9.51
CA MET A 376 -3.40 11.45 8.56
C MET A 376 -4.79 11.50 7.94
N LYS A 377 -5.83 11.81 8.71
CA LYS A 377 -7.18 12.03 8.17
C LYS A 377 -7.21 13.17 7.14
N LYS A 378 -6.48 14.26 7.38
CA LYS A 378 -6.39 15.37 6.43
C LYS A 378 -5.58 15.04 5.19
N LEU A 379 -4.58 14.18 5.28
CA LEU A 379 -3.87 13.68 4.10
C LEU A 379 -4.76 12.74 3.27
N VAL A 380 -5.49 11.82 3.90
CA VAL A 380 -6.45 10.93 3.24
C VAL A 380 -7.61 11.71 2.60
N GLU A 381 -8.12 12.75 3.28
CA GLU A 381 -9.13 13.65 2.72
C GLU A 381 -8.61 14.42 1.50
N LEU A 382 -7.36 14.88 1.53
CA LEU A 382 -6.73 15.50 0.36
C LEU A 382 -6.63 14.51 -0.80
N GLY A 383 -6.24 13.25 -0.53
CA GLY A 383 -6.18 12.19 -1.54
C GLY A 383 -7.53 11.98 -2.22
N TRP A 384 -8.58 11.83 -1.42
CA TRP A 384 -9.97 11.73 -1.90
C TRP A 384 -10.38 12.91 -2.77
N GLN A 385 -10.07 14.14 -2.35
CA GLN A 385 -10.39 15.35 -3.12
C GLN A 385 -9.68 15.35 -4.49
N ARG A 386 -8.42 14.91 -4.56
CA ARG A 386 -7.68 14.82 -5.83
C ARG A 386 -8.26 13.74 -6.75
N TRP A 387 -8.60 12.57 -6.21
CA TRP A 387 -9.29 11.52 -6.96
C TRP A 387 -10.61 12.00 -7.55
N MET A 388 -11.43 12.67 -6.75
CA MET A 388 -12.70 13.23 -7.19
C MET A 388 -12.53 14.31 -8.26
N GLN A 389 -11.50 15.13 -8.16
CA GLN A 389 -11.19 16.16 -9.14
C GLN A 389 -10.72 15.55 -10.47
N ASP A 390 -9.81 14.58 -10.43
CA ASP A 390 -9.24 13.95 -11.63
C ASP A 390 -10.27 13.08 -12.37
N SER A 391 -11.15 12.39 -11.61
CA SER A 391 -12.15 11.47 -12.17
C SER A 391 -13.49 12.12 -12.53
N ASP A 392 -13.62 13.44 -12.45
CA ASP A 392 -14.90 14.15 -12.58
C ASP A 392 -16.00 13.61 -11.64
N HIS A 393 -15.60 13.28 -10.40
CA HIS A 393 -16.45 12.72 -9.34
C HIS A 393 -17.03 11.32 -9.61
N GLU A 394 -16.42 10.55 -10.50
CA GLU A 394 -16.93 9.23 -10.89
C GLU A 394 -16.28 8.07 -10.12
N ILE A 395 -15.00 8.19 -9.75
CA ILE A 395 -14.25 7.09 -9.13
C ILE A 395 -13.15 7.60 -8.18
N SER A 396 -12.91 6.85 -7.12
CA SER A 396 -11.73 7.01 -6.25
C SER A 396 -11.27 5.64 -5.83
N ASP A 397 -9.97 5.48 -5.65
CA ASP A 397 -9.44 4.33 -4.95
C ASP A 397 -9.82 4.32 -3.47
N ASP A 398 -9.70 3.16 -2.83
CA ASP A 398 -9.59 3.07 -1.38
C ASP A 398 -8.32 3.81 -0.94
N ILE A 399 -8.36 4.45 0.23
CA ILE A 399 -7.28 5.35 0.64
C ILE A 399 -6.90 5.04 2.08
N THR A 400 -5.66 4.59 2.25
CA THR A 400 -5.12 4.20 3.55
C THR A 400 -3.77 4.84 3.79
N GLY A 401 -3.58 5.33 5.01
CA GLY A 401 -2.30 5.87 5.43
C GLY A 401 -2.04 5.71 6.93
N ILE A 402 -0.77 5.57 7.27
CA ILE A 402 -0.23 5.56 8.63
C ILE A 402 0.80 6.68 8.73
N TYR A 403 0.66 7.51 9.76
CA TYR A 403 1.61 8.54 10.18
C TYR A 403 2.27 8.10 11.49
N VAL A 404 3.58 8.26 11.58
CA VAL A 404 4.34 8.04 12.82
C VAL A 404 5.26 9.23 13.03
N ASP A 405 5.09 9.94 14.14
CA ASP A 405 6.09 10.90 14.61
C ASP A 405 7.33 10.15 15.12
N LEU A 406 8.46 10.38 14.47
CA LEU A 406 9.76 9.85 14.81
C LEU A 406 10.70 10.95 15.32
N SER A 407 10.19 12.14 15.61
CA SER A 407 11.00 13.28 16.06
C SER A 407 11.75 13.01 17.37
N LYS A 408 11.24 12.11 18.21
CA LYS A 408 11.88 11.64 19.44
C LYS A 408 12.06 10.13 19.41
N LYS A 409 13.07 9.65 20.11
CA LYS A 409 13.20 8.21 20.38
C LYS A 409 12.07 7.80 21.33
N PRO A 410 11.28 6.75 21.03
CA PRO A 410 10.29 6.25 21.97
C PRO A 410 10.96 5.91 23.31
N GLY A 411 10.44 6.49 24.40
CA GLY A 411 10.97 6.30 25.77
C GLY A 411 12.09 7.25 26.23
N ALA A 412 12.47 8.26 25.42
CA ALA A 412 13.45 9.28 25.77
C ALA A 412 12.87 10.58 26.35
#